data_AF-A0AAW5C7T4-F1
#
_entry.id   AF-A0AAW5C7T4-F1
#
_cell.length_a   1.000
_cell.length_b   1.000
_cell.length_c   1.000
_cell.angle_alpha   90.00
_cell.angle_beta   90.00
_cell.angle_gamma   90.00
#
_symmetry.space_group_name_H-M   'P 1'
#
loop_
_entity.id
_entity.type
_entity.pdbx_description
1 polymer ?
#
loop_
_entity_poly.entity_id
_entity_poly.type
_entity_poly.pdbx_seq_one_letter_code
_entity_poly.pdbx_strand_id
1 'polypeptide(L)'
;NDRHPSLKLNGDYFFCFGCGAKGDVIDLVARLFDLSSYEAAQKLAADFELDPKPPTAAAMVKPKRPYIRQFREDEMLCFRVLTDYLHLL
;
A
#
# COMPACT_ATOMS: atom_id res chain seq x y z
N ASN A 1 -1.80 19.91 15.33
CA ASN A 1 -1.40 19.65 16.73
C ASN A 1 -2.68 19.44 17.52
N ASP A 2 -3.01 18.18 17.77
CA ASP A 2 -4.26 17.80 18.43
C ASP A 2 -4.07 17.85 19.95
N ARG A 3 -5.06 18.38 20.67
CA ARG A 3 -5.05 18.49 22.14
C ARG A 3 -5.86 17.39 22.82
N HIS A 4 -6.61 16.60 22.04
CA HIS A 4 -7.42 15.50 22.54
C HIS A 4 -6.98 14.19 21.86
N PRO A 5 -6.89 13.06 22.58
CA PRO A 5 -6.61 11.77 21.96
C PRO A 5 -7.66 11.48 20.88
N SER A 6 -7.23 11.44 19.62
CA SER A 6 -8.10 11.24 18.46
C SER A 6 -7.76 10.00 17.65
N LEU A 7 -6.76 9.20 18.08
CA LEU A 7 -6.39 7.94 17.44
C LEU A 7 -7.18 6.78 18.06
N LYS A 8 -7.76 5.94 17.21
CA LYS A 8 -8.40 4.68 17.59
C LYS A 8 -7.74 3.50 16.88
N LEU A 9 -7.42 2.46 17.63
CA LEU A 9 -7.02 1.15 17.11
C LEU A 9 -8.25 0.23 17.08
N ASN A 10 -8.52 -0.36 15.92
CA ASN A 10 -9.49 -1.44 15.75
C ASN A 10 -8.74 -2.77 15.56
N GLY A 11 -9.46 -3.88 15.35
CA GLY A 11 -8.82 -5.20 15.23
C GLY A 11 -7.81 -5.30 14.09
N ASP A 12 -8.05 -4.59 12.99
CA ASP A 12 -7.35 -4.73 11.71
C ASP A 12 -6.84 -3.40 11.12
N TYR A 13 -7.23 -2.25 11.69
CA TYR A 13 -6.81 -0.93 11.21
C TYR A 13 -6.76 0.11 12.31
N PHE A 14 -6.01 1.18 12.08
CA PHE A 14 -6.09 2.41 12.88
C PHE A 14 -6.82 3.52 12.14
N PHE A 15 -7.40 4.44 12.90
CA PHE A 15 -7.98 5.67 12.36
C PHE A 15 -7.77 6.84 13.32
N CYS A 16 -7.25 7.94 12.81
CA CYS A 16 -7.13 9.21 13.52
C CYS A 16 -8.27 10.16 13.13
N PHE A 17 -9.18 10.44 14.05
CA PHE A 17 -10.30 11.35 13.83
C PHE A 17 -9.89 12.82 13.72
N GLY A 18 -8.71 13.19 14.26
CA GLY A 18 -8.21 14.57 14.22
C GLY A 18 -7.58 14.96 12.88
N CYS A 19 -6.92 14.02 12.19
CA CYS A 19 -6.22 14.31 10.92
C CYS A 19 -6.62 13.39 9.74
N GLY A 20 -7.49 12.41 9.96
CA GLY A 20 -7.94 11.46 8.93
C GLY A 20 -6.92 10.40 8.54
N ALA A 21 -5.76 10.34 9.20
CA ALA A 21 -4.78 9.28 8.97
C ALA A 21 -5.38 7.91 9.30
N LYS A 22 -5.17 6.94 8.42
CA LYS A 22 -5.67 5.57 8.54
C LYS A 22 -4.71 4.60 7.86
N GLY A 23 -4.81 3.34 8.23
CA GLY A 23 -3.98 2.29 7.65
C GLY A 23 -3.97 1.04 8.50
N ASP A 24 -3.17 0.08 8.09
CA ASP A 24 -2.90 -1.13 8.87
C ASP A 24 -1.74 -0.93 9.87
N VAL A 25 -1.28 -2.03 10.47
CA VAL A 25 -0.16 -2.03 11.42
C VAL A 25 1.15 -1.59 10.76
N ILE A 26 1.38 -1.93 9.49
CA ILE A 26 2.58 -1.54 8.74
C ILE A 26 2.56 -0.04 8.48
N ASP A 27 1.43 0.50 8.05
CA ASP A 27 1.23 1.94 7.84
C ASP A 27 1.47 2.75 9.13
N LEU A 28 1.03 2.22 10.27
CA LEU A 28 1.22 2.85 11.58
C LEU A 28 2.70 2.94 11.93
N VAL A 29 3.44 1.82 11.81
CA VAL A 29 4.87 1.75 12.11
C VAL A 29 5.67 2.61 11.14
N ALA A 30 5.35 2.56 9.84
CA ALA A 30 6.01 3.39 8.83
C ALA A 30 5.93 4.88 9.17
N ARG A 31 4.76 5.37 9.59
CA ARG A 31 4.56 6.77 9.99
C ARG A 31 5.19 7.11 11.34
N LEU A 32 5.21 6.17 12.27
CA LEU A 32 5.74 6.41 13.63
C LEU A 32 7.27 6.54 13.63
N PHE A 33 7.94 5.83 12.72
CA PHE A 33 9.40 5.77 12.63
C PHE A 33 9.97 6.45 11.37
N ASP A 34 9.14 7.11 10.57
CA ASP A 34 9.51 7.72 9.29
C ASP A 34 10.24 6.73 8.35
N LEU A 35 9.69 5.51 8.23
CA LEU A 35 10.22 4.41 7.43
C LEU A 35 9.40 4.18 6.16
N SER A 36 10.00 3.52 5.17
CA SER A 36 9.22 2.90 4.09
C SER A 36 8.39 1.72 4.62
N SER A 37 7.34 1.32 3.90
CA SER A 37 6.52 0.16 4.30
C SER A 37 7.34 -1.14 4.40
N TYR A 38 8.40 -1.28 3.60
CA TYR A 38 9.29 -2.44 3.66
C TYR A 38 10.15 -2.42 4.93
N GLU A 39 10.76 -1.30 5.25
CA GLU A 39 11.56 -1.13 6.47
C GLU A 39 10.69 -1.26 7.72
N ALA A 40 9.45 -0.75 7.70
CA ALA A 40 8.47 -0.94 8.77
C ALA A 40 8.14 -2.43 8.98
N ALA A 41 7.96 -3.20 7.90
CA ALA A 41 7.76 -4.64 7.99
C ALA A 41 8.99 -5.38 8.53
N GLN A 42 10.20 -4.97 8.13
CA GLN A 42 11.45 -5.52 8.68
C GLN A 42 11.59 -5.20 10.18
N LYS A 43 11.24 -3.98 10.58
CA LYS A 43 11.24 -3.55 11.98
C LYS A 43 10.25 -4.38 12.80
N LEU A 44 9.03 -4.57 12.31
CA LEU A 44 8.05 -5.44 12.96
C LEU A 44 8.59 -6.87 13.11
N ALA A 45 9.21 -7.42 12.06
CA ALA A 45 9.79 -8.76 12.14
C ALA A 45 10.89 -8.84 13.22
N ALA A 46 11.77 -7.84 13.30
CA ALA A 46 12.80 -7.76 14.32
C ALA A 46 12.23 -7.59 15.74
N ASP A 47 11.27 -6.69 15.94
CA ASP A 47 10.68 -6.38 17.24
C ASP A 47 9.90 -7.57 17.84
N PHE A 48 9.35 -8.44 16.98
CA PHE A 48 8.61 -9.64 17.38
C PHE A 48 9.43 -10.94 17.27
N GLU A 49 10.74 -10.83 17.00
CA GLU A 49 11.64 -11.98 16.79
C GLU A 49 11.11 -12.97 15.74
N LEU A 50 10.39 -12.46 14.73
CA LEU A 50 10.00 -13.23 13.57
C LEU A 50 11.25 -13.44 12.74
N ASP A 51 11.80 -14.66 12.78
CA ASP A 51 12.94 -15.07 11.96
C ASP A 51 12.67 -14.69 10.50
N PRO A 52 13.39 -13.70 9.93
CA PRO A 52 13.25 -13.33 8.54
C PRO A 52 13.97 -14.41 7.75
N LYS A 53 13.46 -15.64 7.78
CA LYS A 53 13.83 -16.63 6.79
C LYS A 53 13.59 -15.96 5.45
N PRO A 54 14.63 -15.78 4.62
CA PRO A 54 14.43 -15.22 3.30
C PRO A 54 13.31 -16.04 2.67
N PRO A 55 12.29 -15.38 2.05
CA PRO A 55 11.22 -16.09 1.39
C PRO A 55 11.89 -17.15 0.53
N THR A 56 11.55 -18.42 0.76
CA THR A 56 12.04 -19.50 -0.09
C THR A 56 11.77 -19.09 -1.53
N ALA A 57 12.62 -19.46 -2.49
CA ALA A 57 12.48 -19.01 -3.88
C ALA A 57 11.05 -19.22 -4.45
N ALA A 58 10.28 -20.16 -3.89
CA ALA A 58 8.86 -20.37 -4.11
C ALA A 58 7.94 -19.19 -3.72
N ALA A 59 8.22 -18.47 -2.64
CA ALA A 59 7.50 -17.26 -2.21
C ALA A 59 7.91 -16.00 -2.97
N MET A 60 9.07 -16.01 -3.65
CA MET A 60 9.51 -14.93 -4.55
C MET A 60 8.99 -15.07 -5.99
N VAL A 61 8.11 -16.04 -6.25
CA VAL A 61 7.47 -16.17 -7.56
C VAL A 61 6.61 -14.93 -7.77
N LYS A 62 7.11 -14.00 -8.60
CA LYS A 62 6.36 -12.83 -9.04
C LYS A 62 4.98 -13.33 -9.49
N PRO A 63 3.87 -12.78 -8.97
CA PRO A 63 2.55 -13.21 -9.39
C PRO A 63 2.50 -13.10 -10.90
N LYS A 64 2.20 -14.22 -11.57
CA LYS A 64 1.92 -14.20 -13.01
C LYS A 64 0.80 -13.19 -13.17
N ARG A 65 1.06 -12.14 -13.94
CA ARG A 65 0.06 -11.16 -14.32
C ARG A 65 -0.41 -11.58 -15.72
N PRO A 66 -1.34 -12.56 -15.84
CA PRO A 66 -1.73 -13.13 -17.13
C PRO A 66 -2.29 -12.07 -18.09
N TYR A 67 -2.74 -10.93 -17.56
CA TYR A 67 -3.43 -9.89 -18.30
C TYR A 67 -2.64 -8.58 -18.47
N ILE A 68 -1.32 -8.51 -18.19
CA ILE A 68 -0.56 -7.24 -18.40
C ILE A 68 -0.78 -6.69 -19.81
N ARG A 69 -0.78 -7.58 -20.80
CA ARG A 69 -0.97 -7.19 -22.19
C ARG A 69 -2.36 -6.60 -22.44
N GLN A 70 -3.42 -7.27 -21.97
CA GLN A 70 -4.79 -6.76 -22.11
C GLN A 70 -4.97 -5.43 -21.38
N PHE A 71 -4.47 -5.30 -20.15
CA PHE A 71 -4.52 -4.03 -19.41
C PHE A 71 -3.87 -2.87 -20.17
N ARG A 72 -2.73 -3.10 -20.83
CA ARG A 72 -2.07 -2.08 -21.66
C ARG A 72 -2.87 -1.73 -22.92
N GLU A 73 -3.50 -2.73 -23.54
CA GLU A 73 -4.34 -2.53 -24.72
C GLU A 73 -5.60 -1.72 -24.35
N ASP A 74 -6.23 -2.04 -23.21
CA ASP A 74 -7.39 -1.31 -22.67
C ASP A 74 -7.03 0.13 -22.27
N GLU A 75 -5.89 0.33 -21.61
CA GLU A 75 -5.39 1.67 -21.24
C GLU A 75 -5.16 2.54 -22.48
N MET A 76 -4.54 1.97 -23.52
CA MET A 76 -4.36 2.65 -24.81
C MET A 76 -5.70 2.97 -25.49
N LEU A 77 -6.68 2.06 -25.44
CA LEU A 77 -8.00 2.28 -26.02
C LEU A 77 -8.70 3.45 -25.31
N CYS A 78 -8.73 3.44 -23.98
CA CYS A 78 -9.29 4.51 -23.17
C CYS A 78 -8.63 5.86 -23.50
N PHE A 79 -7.29 5.90 -23.57
CA PHE A 79 -6.56 7.12 -23.91
C PHE A 79 -6.94 7.66 -25.30
N ARG A 80 -7.04 6.78 -26.31
CA ARG A 80 -7.47 7.17 -27.67
C ARG A 80 -8.88 7.72 -27.67
N VAL A 81 -9.85 7.00 -27.08
CA VAL A 81 -11.26 7.43 -27.02
C VAL A 81 -11.39 8.78 -26.31
N LEU A 82 -10.69 8.98 -25.20
CA LEU A 82 -10.71 10.25 -24.47
C LEU A 82 -10.08 11.40 -25.29
N THR A 83 -9.01 11.12 -26.03
CA THR A 83 -8.36 12.10 -26.90
C THR A 83 -9.27 12.49 -28.07
N ASP A 84 -9.87 11.50 -28.73
CA ASP A 84 -10.81 11.72 -29.83
C ASP A 84 -12.02 12.53 -29.35
N TYR A 85 -12.56 12.20 -28.17
CA TYR A 85 -13.65 12.95 -27.56
C TYR A 85 -13.27 14.41 -27.26
N LEU A 86 -12.05 14.64 -26.75
CA LEU A 86 -11.56 15.99 -26.48
C LEU A 86 -11.39 16.82 -27.76
N HIS A 87 -11.08 16.19 -28.90
CA HIS A 87 -10.96 16.88 -30.19
C HIS A 87 -12.33 17.21 -30.84
N LEU A 88 -13.42 16.65 -30.32
CA LEU A 88 -14.79 16.91 -30.78
C LEU A 88 -15.53 17.97 -29.94
N LEU A 89 -14.93 18.41 -28.83
CA LEU A 89 -15.39 19.53 -27.98
C LEU A 89 -14.74 20.84 -28.43
#